data_AF-A0A946I2B8-F1
#
_entry.id   AF-A0A946I2B8-F1
#
_cell.length_a   1.000
_cell.length_b   1.000
_cell.length_c   1.000
_cell.angle_alpha   90.00
_cell.angle_beta   90.00
_cell.angle_gamma   90.00
#
_symmetry.space_group_name_H-M   'P 1'
#
loop_
_entity.id
_entity.type
_entity.pdbx_description
1 polymer ?
#
loop_
_entity_poly.entity_id
_entity_poly.type
_entity_poly.pdbx_seq_one_letter_code
_entity_poly.pdbx_strand_id
1 'polypeptide(L)' 'MVVNLCVMKIAAGSIPQTAINGLTKARAQAAAAAQRIVEGPVQAKDIVSLKQSEHAFKASAAVLNADKRMHDRLLDILS' A
#
# COMPACT_ATOMS: atom_id res chain seq x y z
N MET A 1 -6.16 -30.50 5.93
CA MET A 1 -5.39 -29.32 6.38
C MET A 1 -4.32 -28.82 5.39
N VAL A 2 -4.10 -29.45 4.22
CA VAL A 2 -3.05 -29.03 3.26
C VAL A 2 -3.45 -27.82 2.40
N VAL A 3 -4.74 -27.65 2.12
CA VAL A 3 -5.26 -26.56 1.25
C VAL A 3 -4.99 -25.17 1.85
N ASN A 4 -5.10 -25.02 3.17
CA ASN A 4 -4.91 -23.73 3.84
C ASN A 4 -3.45 -23.23 3.79
N LEU A 5 -2.49 -24.15 3.81
CA LEU A 5 -1.06 -23.81 3.78
C LEU A 5 -0.64 -23.29 2.39
N CYS A 6 -1.23 -23.84 1.32
CA CYS A 6 -0.95 -23.46 -0.05
C CYS A 6 -1.50 -22.05 -0.36
N VAL A 7 -2.72 -21.74 0.12
CA VAL A 7 -3.34 -20.41 -0.03
C VAL A 7 -2.54 -19.34 0.72
N MET A 8 -2.09 -19.60 1.96
CA MET A 8 -1.25 -18.65 2.71
C MET A 8 0.09 -18.37 2.02
N LYS A 9 0.72 -19.38 1.40
CA LYS A 9 2.02 -19.22 0.74
C LYS A 9 1.91 -18.40 -0.57
N ILE A 10 0.81 -18.56 -1.30
CA ILE A 10 0.51 -17.77 -2.51
C ILE A 10 0.13 -16.32 -2.13
N ALA A 11 -0.63 -16.15 -1.04
CA ALA A 11 -0.99 -14.84 -0.51
C ALA A 11 0.25 -14.06 -0.04
N ALA A 12 1.17 -14.70 0.70
CA ALA A 12 2.39 -14.05 1.20
C ALA A 12 3.31 -13.53 0.09
N GLY A 13 3.38 -14.18 -1.08
CA GLY A 13 4.20 -13.70 -2.21
C GLY A 13 3.57 -12.57 -3.02
N SER A 14 2.24 -12.47 -3.03
CA SER A 14 1.48 -11.54 -3.90
C SER A 14 0.96 -10.29 -3.17
N ILE A 15 0.76 -10.37 -1.85
CA ILE A 15 0.31 -9.26 -1.00
C ILE A 15 1.36 -8.12 -0.94
N PRO A 16 2.66 -8.37 -0.73
CA PRO A 16 3.66 -7.30 -0.65
C PRO A 16 3.80 -6.58 -1.99
N GLN A 17 3.79 -7.34 -3.09
CA GLN A 17 3.90 -6.76 -4.43
C GLN A 17 2.67 -5.89 -4.78
N THR A 18 1.47 -6.33 -4.41
CA THR A 18 0.24 -5.55 -4.61
C THR A 18 0.26 -4.27 -3.77
N ALA A 19 0.73 -4.34 -2.52
CA ALA A 19 0.88 -3.17 -1.66
C ALA A 19 1.94 -2.19 -2.19
N ILE A 20 3.10 -2.68 -2.67
CA ILE A 20 4.14 -1.85 -3.30
C ILE A 20 3.61 -1.17 -4.56
N ASN A 21 2.87 -1.89 -5.40
CA ASN A 21 2.22 -1.33 -6.58
C ASN A 21 1.19 -0.25 -6.20
N GLY A 22 0.43 -0.46 -5.12
CA GLY A 22 -0.49 0.53 -4.55
C GLY A 22 0.21 1.80 -4.06
N LEU A 23 1.31 1.66 -3.32
CA LEU A 23 2.14 2.79 -2.88
C LEU A 23 2.69 3.60 -4.06
N THR A 24 3.15 2.90 -5.10
CA THR A 24 3.71 3.53 -6.30
C THR A 24 2.64 4.35 -7.03
N LYS A 25 1.43 3.80 -7.20
CA LYS A 25 0.30 4.52 -7.80
C LYS A 25 -0.14 5.72 -6.97
N ALA A 26 -0.26 5.56 -5.65
CA ALA A 26 -0.62 6.66 -4.74
C ALA A 26 0.40 7.81 -4.81
N ARG A 27 1.69 7.48 -4.89
CA ARG A 27 2.77 8.48 -5.06
C ARG A 27 2.64 9.23 -6.38
N ALA A 28 2.39 8.54 -7.49
CA ALA A 28 2.22 9.16 -8.80
C ALA A 28 0.99 10.10 -8.83
N GLN A 29 -0.13 9.67 -8.24
CA GLN A 29 -1.34 10.49 -8.14
C GLN A 29 -1.13 11.74 -7.27
N ALA A 30 -0.42 11.59 -6.15
CA ALA A 30 -0.07 12.72 -5.29
C ALA A 30 0.85 13.72 -6.01
N ALA A 31 1.86 13.25 -6.76
CA ALA A 31 2.74 14.10 -7.54
C ALA A 31 1.99 14.88 -8.64
N ALA A 32 1.10 14.20 -9.37
CA ALA A 32 0.29 14.82 -10.42
C ALA A 32 -0.73 15.82 -9.87
N ALA A 33 -1.29 15.57 -8.68
CA ALA A 33 -2.18 16.51 -8.01
C ALA A 33 -1.41 17.72 -7.45
N ALA A 34 -0.21 17.49 -6.88
CA ALA A 34 0.66 18.57 -6.41
C ALA A 34 1.13 19.48 -7.55
N GLN A 35 1.52 18.93 -8.70
CA GLN A 35 1.86 19.73 -9.89
C GLN A 35 0.70 20.63 -10.33
N ARG A 36 -0.53 20.09 -10.41
CA ARG A 36 -1.72 20.87 -10.77
C ARG A 36 -2.03 22.01 -9.80
N ILE A 37 -1.72 21.84 -8.52
CA ILE A 37 -1.88 22.87 -7.48
C ILE A 37 -0.83 23.97 -7.61
N VAL A 38 0.39 23.63 -8.04
CA VAL A 38 1.49 24.60 -8.24
C VAL A 38 1.32 25.37 -9.56
N GLU A 39 0.82 24.73 -10.60
CA GLU A 39 0.69 25.30 -11.96
C GLU A 39 -0.52 26.25 -12.13
N GLY A 40 -1.43 26.35 -11.15
CA GLY A 40 -2.63 27.16 -11.29
C GLY A 40 -3.46 27.30 -10.01
N PRO A 41 -4.64 27.93 -10.09
CA PRO A 41 -5.52 28.08 -8.94
C PRO A 41 -5.93 26.71 -8.40
N VAL A 42 -5.79 26.52 -7.09
CA VAL A 42 -6.08 25.27 -6.39
C VAL A 42 -7.55 24.90 -6.56
N GLN A 43 -7.82 23.78 -7.23
CA GLN A 43 -9.19 23.28 -7.40
C GLN A 43 -9.51 22.26 -6.31
N ALA A 44 -10.75 22.28 -5.79
CA ALA A 44 -11.20 21.35 -4.76
C ALA A 44 -10.99 19.87 -5.16
N LYS A 45 -11.10 19.56 -6.46
CA LYS A 45 -10.84 18.22 -7.02
C LYS A 45 -9.40 17.74 -6.79
N ASP A 46 -8.42 18.64 -6.82
CA ASP A 46 -7.01 18.28 -6.67
C ASP A 46 -6.68 18.04 -5.18
N ILE A 47 -7.34 18.75 -4.27
CA ILE A 47 -7.29 18.50 -2.82
C ILE A 47 -7.90 17.12 -2.49
N VAL A 48 -9.06 16.81 -3.05
CA VAL A 48 -9.70 15.49 -2.87
C VAL A 48 -8.82 14.38 -3.44
N SER A 49 -8.22 14.59 -4.61
CA SER A 49 -7.27 13.65 -5.22
C SER A 49 -6.05 13.40 -4.33
N LEU A 50 -5.50 14.45 -3.70
CA LEU A 50 -4.42 14.31 -2.71
C LEU A 50 -4.87 13.48 -1.51
N LYS A 51 -6.07 13.72 -0.98
CA LYS A 51 -6.60 12.98 0.17
C LYS A 51 -6.88 11.51 -0.13
N GLN A 52 -7.39 11.21 -1.32
CA GLN A 52 -7.54 9.82 -1.78
C GLN A 52 -6.18 9.12 -1.90
N SER A 53 -5.19 9.82 -2.45
CA SER A 53 -3.81 9.31 -2.55
C SER A 53 -3.19 9.07 -1.16
N GLU A 54 -3.43 9.96 -0.21
CA GLU A 54 -3.00 9.82 1.19
C GLU A 54 -3.61 8.57 1.85
N HIS A 55 -4.92 8.36 1.66
CA HIS A 55 -5.62 7.17 2.17
C HIS A 55 -5.08 5.87 1.56
N ALA A 56 -4.90 5.85 0.24
CA ALA A 56 -4.35 4.69 -0.47
C ALA A 56 -2.93 4.36 0.03
N PHE A 57 -2.10 5.38 0.23
CA PHE A 57 -0.75 5.22 0.78
C PHE A 57 -0.78 4.59 2.18
N LYS A 58 -1.61 5.12 3.09
CA LYS A 58 -1.73 4.59 4.46
C LYS A 58 -2.23 3.14 4.47
N ALA A 59 -3.21 2.81 3.63
CA ALA A 59 -3.73 1.45 3.52
C ALA A 59 -2.65 0.46 3.03
N SER A 60 -1.92 0.80 1.96
CA SER A 60 -0.85 -0.06 1.45
C SER A 60 0.33 -0.18 2.43
N ALA A 61 0.67 0.88 3.16
CA ALA A 61 1.69 0.84 4.21
C ALA A 61 1.27 -0.04 5.40
N ALA A 62 -0.02 0.00 5.79
CA ALA A 62 -0.55 -0.86 6.85
C ALA A 62 -0.48 -2.35 6.47
N VAL A 63 -0.76 -2.70 5.21
CA VAL A 63 -0.63 -4.07 4.69
C VAL A 63 0.82 -4.56 4.77
N LEU A 64 1.79 -3.75 4.34
CA LEU A 64 3.22 -4.12 4.44
C LEU A 64 3.69 -4.27 5.89
N ASN A 65 3.23 -3.40 6.79
CA ASN A 65 3.54 -3.53 8.22
C ASN A 65 2.92 -4.78 8.83
N ALA A 66 1.71 -5.16 8.42
CA ALA A 66 1.07 -6.40 8.85
C ALA A 66 1.85 -7.63 8.34
N ASP A 67 2.28 -7.61 7.07
CA ASP A 67 3.09 -8.67 6.46
C ASP A 67 4.44 -8.85 7.18
N LYS A 68 5.12 -7.74 7.50
CA LYS A 68 6.34 -7.77 8.31
C LYS A 68 6.10 -8.39 9.70
N ARG A 69 5.04 -7.98 10.40
CA ARG A 69 4.69 -8.55 11.71
C ARG A 69 4.38 -10.04 11.63
N MET A 70 3.79 -10.51 10.53
CA MET A 70 3.57 -11.94 10.30
C MET A 70 4.90 -12.68 10.11
N HIS A 71 5.83 -12.13 9.34
CA HIS A 71 7.16 -12.71 9.15
C HIS A 71 7.95 -12.76 10.47
N ASP A 72 7.94 -11.68 11.25
CA ASP A 72 8.64 -11.63 12.55
C ASP A 72 8.10 -12.69 13.52
N ARG A 73 6.78 -12.88 13.58
CA ARG A 73 6.16 -13.95 14.40
C ARG A 73 6.50 -15.35 13.91
N LEU A 74 6.65 -15.56 12.61
CA LEU A 74 7.05 -16.86 12.07
C LEU A 74 8.51 -17.19 12.41
N LEU A 75 9.40 -16.18 12.38
CA LEU A 75 10.78 -16.33 12.83
C LEU A 75 10.86 -16.66 14.32
N ASP A 76 10.05 -15.99 15.15
CA ASP A 76 9.98 -16.19 16.61
C ASP A 76 9.47 -17.59 17.00
N ILE A 77 8.59 -18.21 16.21
CA ILE A 77 8.13 -19.60 16.44
C ILE A 77 9.19 -20.64 16.08
N LEU A 78 10.07 -20.31 15.13
CA LEU A 78 11.09 -21.23 14.60
C LEU A 78 12.44 -21.12 15.33
N SER A 79 12.61 -20.13 16.20
CA SER A 79 13.81 -19.91 17.03
C SER A 79 13.66 -20.53 18.42
#